data_AF-A0A177M1I3-F1
#
_entry.id   AF-A0A177M1I3-F1
#
_cell.length_a   1.000
_cell.length_b   1.000
_cell.length_c   1.000
_cell.angle_alpha   90.00
_cell.angle_beta   90.00
_cell.angle_gamma   90.00
#
_symmetry.space_group_name_H-M   'P 1'
#
loop_
_entity.id
_entity.type
_entity.pdbx_description
1 polymer ?
#
loop_
_entity_poly.entity_id
_entity_poly.type
_entity_poly.pdbx_seq_one_letter_code
_entity_poly.pdbx_strand_id
1 'polypeptide(L)'
;MKDPWENRVRPDLKHITSLFENEVLGAFMSGHLVIESILVQMLETQPKESDGGRYFEWSFRRKVDASESRGIIGKGTADFLRGLNDVRNRLAHKLDTPITFGEAFELAKLAARGGIDFSDETIYLDREKSEKWYGIEGIIQEVFQNAAQDLLYFLGDDSYIVEFVSAKDS
;
A
#
# COMPACT_ATOMS: atom_id res chain seq x y z
N MET A 1 -11.89 20.67 -21.44
CA MET A 1 -11.75 19.39 -20.71
C MET A 1 -10.72 18.59 -21.49
N LYS A 2 -9.52 18.37 -20.95
CA LYS A 2 -8.48 17.60 -21.66
C LYS A 2 -8.91 16.14 -21.73
N ASP A 3 -8.68 15.50 -22.86
CA ASP A 3 -9.03 14.10 -23.07
C ASP A 3 -8.22 13.23 -22.05
N PRO A 4 -8.86 12.40 -21.21
CA PRO A 4 -8.13 11.49 -20.31
C PRO A 4 -7.25 10.47 -21.07
N TRP A 5 -7.40 10.36 -22.39
CA TRP A 5 -6.60 9.55 -23.30
C TRP A 5 -5.45 10.32 -23.97
N GLU A 6 -5.34 11.65 -23.80
CA GLU A 6 -4.20 12.43 -24.31
C GLU A 6 -2.89 11.96 -23.65
N ASN A 7 -1.87 11.71 -24.50
CA ASN A 7 -0.50 11.28 -24.13
C ASN A 7 -0.32 9.81 -23.70
N ARG A 8 -1.21 8.89 -24.09
CA ARG A 8 -0.88 7.46 -23.98
C ARG A 8 0.11 7.06 -25.06
N VAL A 9 1.30 6.64 -24.63
CA VAL A 9 2.25 5.96 -25.50
C VAL A 9 1.70 4.57 -25.80
N ARG A 10 1.74 4.14 -27.06
CA ARG A 10 1.38 2.77 -27.43
C ARG A 10 2.45 1.84 -26.82
N PRO A 11 2.09 0.86 -25.97
CA PRO A 11 3.09 -0.05 -25.42
C PRO A 11 3.80 -0.80 -26.54
N ASP A 12 5.13 -0.73 -26.57
CA ASP A 12 5.96 -1.58 -27.41
C ASP A 12 6.61 -2.70 -26.59
N LEU A 13 7.17 -3.70 -27.27
CA LEU A 13 7.73 -4.88 -26.60
C LEU A 13 8.87 -4.52 -25.63
N LYS A 14 9.73 -3.57 -25.98
CA LYS A 14 10.85 -3.16 -25.11
C LYS A 14 10.32 -2.47 -23.87
N HIS A 15 9.33 -1.61 -24.04
CA HIS A 15 8.66 -0.95 -22.94
C HIS A 15 8.01 -1.98 -21.99
N ILE A 16 7.27 -2.95 -22.53
CA ILE A 16 6.66 -4.02 -21.73
C ILE A 16 7.72 -4.80 -20.95
N THR A 17 8.82 -5.22 -21.60
CA THR A 17 9.90 -5.94 -20.93
C THR A 17 10.54 -5.11 -19.81
N SER A 18 10.76 -3.81 -20.04
CA SER A 18 11.34 -2.92 -19.02
C SER A 18 10.48 -2.76 -17.76
N LEU A 19 9.16 -2.97 -17.86
CA LEU A 19 8.27 -2.95 -16.69
C LEU A 19 8.51 -4.15 -15.76
N PHE A 20 8.85 -5.32 -16.32
CA PHE A 20 9.18 -6.51 -15.53
C PHE A 20 10.56 -6.42 -14.87
N GLU A 21 11.44 -5.55 -15.37
CA GLU A 21 12.76 -5.25 -14.80
C GLU A 21 12.71 -4.08 -13.79
N ASN A 22 11.56 -3.44 -13.62
CA ASN A 22 11.40 -2.30 -12.72
C ASN A 22 11.19 -2.76 -11.28
N GLU A 23 12.28 -2.83 -10.52
CA GLU A 23 12.30 -3.28 -9.12
C GLU A 23 11.40 -2.42 -8.22
N VAL A 24 11.38 -1.10 -8.42
CA VAL A 24 10.54 -0.17 -7.63
C VAL A 24 9.05 -0.44 -7.87
N LEU A 25 8.64 -0.64 -9.12
CA LEU A 25 7.26 -1.01 -9.46
C LEU A 25 6.91 -2.37 -8.86
N GLY A 26 7.80 -3.35 -8.98
CA GLY A 26 7.63 -4.68 -8.40
C GLY A 26 7.46 -4.65 -6.89
N ALA A 27 8.31 -3.91 -6.19
CA ALA A 27 8.26 -3.71 -4.75
C ALA A 27 6.95 -3.02 -4.33
N PHE A 28 6.56 -1.94 -5.03
CA PHE A 28 5.33 -1.22 -4.75
C PHE A 28 4.09 -2.11 -4.90
N MET A 29 3.99 -2.84 -6.02
CA MET A 29 2.85 -3.73 -6.27
C MET A 29 2.81 -4.88 -5.26
N SER A 30 3.96 -5.46 -4.92
CA SER A 30 4.05 -6.53 -3.92
C SER A 30 3.62 -6.04 -2.54
N GLY A 31 4.10 -4.86 -2.12
CA GLY A 31 3.69 -4.22 -0.88
C GLY A 31 2.18 -3.96 -0.83
N HIS A 32 1.60 -3.43 -1.92
CA HIS A 32 0.16 -3.21 -2.00
C HIS A 32 -0.64 -4.51 -1.83
N LEU A 33 -0.19 -5.61 -2.44
CA LEU A 33 -0.83 -6.92 -2.31
C LEU A 33 -0.77 -7.45 -0.87
N VAL A 34 0.35 -7.26 -0.18
CA VAL A 34 0.51 -7.64 1.24
C VAL A 34 -0.48 -6.87 2.10
N ILE A 35 -0.54 -5.54 1.97
CA ILE A 35 -1.49 -4.71 2.72
C ILE A 35 -2.94 -5.10 2.42
N GLU A 36 -3.27 -5.36 1.15
CA GLU A 36 -4.60 -5.80 0.76
C GLU A 36 -4.98 -7.14 1.41
N SER A 37 -4.05 -8.09 1.47
CA SER A 37 -4.23 -9.38 2.14
C SER A 37 -4.48 -9.21 3.65
N ILE A 38 -3.73 -8.34 4.32
CA ILE A 38 -3.92 -8.04 5.74
C ILE A 38 -5.31 -7.41 5.98
N LEU A 39 -5.72 -6.46 5.14
CA LEU A 39 -7.05 -5.85 5.24
C LEU A 39 -8.19 -6.87 5.07
N VAL A 40 -8.02 -7.89 4.21
CA VAL A 40 -8.98 -9.00 4.11
C VAL A 40 -9.09 -9.72 5.44
N GLN A 41 -7.96 -10.14 6.02
CA GLN A 41 -7.94 -10.84 7.30
C GLN A 41 -8.55 -9.99 8.43
N MET A 42 -8.23 -8.70 8.50
CA MET A 42 -8.82 -7.77 9.47
C MET A 42 -10.35 -7.64 9.32
N LEU A 43 -10.89 -7.71 8.10
CA LEU A 43 -12.34 -7.69 7.89
C LEU A 43 -12.99 -9.03 8.22
N GLU A 44 -12.27 -10.13 8.06
CA GLU A 44 -12.70 -11.49 8.42
C GLU A 44 -12.79 -11.68 9.93
N THR A 45 -11.96 -10.99 10.74
CA THR A 45 -12.06 -11.03 12.20
C THR A 45 -13.27 -10.25 12.75
N GLN A 46 -13.78 -9.27 11.99
CA GLN A 46 -14.96 -8.48 12.38
C GLN A 46 -16.02 -8.46 11.27
N PRO A 47 -16.64 -9.62 10.96
CA PRO A 47 -17.55 -9.72 9.86
C PRO A 47 -18.91 -9.09 10.16
N LYS A 48 -19.57 -8.53 9.13
CA LYS A 48 -20.99 -8.16 9.22
C LYS A 48 -21.82 -9.08 8.33
N GLU A 49 -22.98 -9.52 8.81
CA GLU A 49 -23.89 -10.38 8.03
C GLU A 49 -24.21 -9.80 6.64
N SER A 50 -24.38 -8.48 6.56
CA SER A 50 -24.66 -7.74 5.32
C SER A 50 -23.54 -7.80 4.27
N ASP A 51 -22.34 -8.26 4.64
CA ASP A 51 -21.19 -8.32 3.74
C ASP A 51 -21.18 -9.58 2.87
N GLY A 52 -21.90 -10.62 3.29
CA GLY A 52 -21.92 -11.92 2.62
C GLY A 52 -20.57 -12.64 2.60
N GLY A 53 -19.62 -12.25 3.46
CA GLY A 53 -18.35 -12.94 3.73
C GLY A 53 -17.28 -12.91 2.62
N ARG A 54 -17.51 -12.22 1.50
CA ARG A 54 -16.61 -12.24 0.33
C ARG A 54 -15.68 -11.02 0.24
N TYR A 55 -14.94 -10.74 1.31
CA TYR A 55 -14.04 -9.58 1.39
C TYR A 55 -12.94 -9.59 0.33
N PHE A 56 -12.45 -10.76 -0.04
CA PHE A 56 -11.47 -10.94 -1.12
C PHE A 56 -11.93 -10.30 -2.45
N GLU A 57 -13.22 -10.38 -2.77
CA GLU A 57 -13.80 -9.85 -4.01
C GLU A 57 -13.98 -8.32 -3.99
N TRP A 58 -13.82 -7.68 -2.83
CA TRP A 58 -14.04 -6.24 -2.71
C TRP A 58 -12.89 -5.45 -3.34
N SER A 59 -13.15 -4.24 -3.80
CA SER A 59 -12.06 -3.33 -4.18
C SER A 59 -11.25 -2.93 -2.94
N PHE A 60 -9.95 -2.65 -3.11
CA PHE A 60 -9.10 -2.11 -2.04
C PHE A 60 -9.76 -0.92 -1.33
N ARG A 61 -10.32 0.03 -2.09
CA ARG A 61 -11.03 1.19 -1.54
C ARG A 61 -12.18 0.78 -0.62
N ARG A 62 -13.01 -0.19 -1.05
CA ARG A 62 -14.12 -0.69 -0.24
C ARG A 62 -13.63 -1.38 1.03
N LYS A 63 -12.51 -2.11 0.97
CA LYS A 63 -11.89 -2.73 2.15
C LYS A 63 -11.47 -1.65 3.16
N VAL A 64 -10.75 -0.61 2.72
CA VAL A 64 -10.33 0.51 3.58
C VAL A 64 -11.51 1.23 4.20
N ASP A 65 -12.52 1.59 3.39
CA ASP A 65 -13.70 2.33 3.88
C ASP A 65 -14.51 1.49 4.88
N ALA A 66 -14.61 0.17 4.65
CA ALA A 66 -15.25 -0.74 5.59
C ALA A 66 -14.46 -0.85 6.90
N SER A 67 -13.14 -1.01 6.84
CA SER A 67 -12.28 -1.09 8.03
C SER A 67 -12.34 0.18 8.87
N GLU A 68 -12.31 1.36 8.25
CA GLU A 68 -12.48 2.64 8.94
C GLU A 68 -13.86 2.76 9.57
N SER A 69 -14.93 2.46 8.83
CA SER A 69 -16.31 2.57 9.32
C SER A 69 -16.61 1.66 10.53
N ARG A 70 -15.83 0.59 10.69
CA ARG A 70 -15.92 -0.36 11.80
C ARG A 70 -14.99 -0.02 12.96
N GLY A 71 -14.11 0.98 12.80
CA GLY A 71 -13.08 1.30 13.78
C GLY A 71 -11.96 0.27 13.85
N ILE A 72 -11.83 -0.62 12.86
CA ILE A 72 -10.73 -1.60 12.76
C ILE A 72 -9.41 -0.88 12.50
N ILE A 73 -9.47 0.21 11.74
CA ILE A 73 -8.36 1.15 11.56
C ILE A 73 -8.84 2.57 11.85
N GLY A 74 -7.92 3.42 12.30
CA GLY A 74 -8.18 4.83 12.50
C GLY A 74 -8.29 5.61 11.18
N LYS A 75 -8.89 6.80 11.25
CA LYS A 75 -9.02 7.71 10.10
C LYS A 75 -7.68 8.04 9.44
N GLY A 76 -6.63 8.26 10.24
CA GLY A 76 -5.29 8.57 9.71
C GLY A 76 -4.76 7.43 8.84
N THR A 77 -4.82 6.20 9.33
CA THR A 77 -4.42 5.00 8.59
C THR A 77 -5.26 4.83 7.33
N ALA A 78 -6.58 5.06 7.41
CA ALA A 78 -7.46 5.00 6.24
C ALA A 78 -7.09 6.04 5.17
N ASP A 79 -6.79 7.28 5.57
CA ASP A 79 -6.36 8.35 4.66
C ASP A 79 -5.02 8.02 3.99
N PHE A 80 -4.07 7.44 4.73
CA PHE A 80 -2.82 6.89 4.17
C PHE A 80 -3.09 5.80 3.12
N LEU A 81 -3.88 4.78 3.47
CA LEU A 81 -4.18 3.65 2.57
C LEU A 81 -4.91 4.11 1.30
N ARG A 82 -5.76 5.13 1.40
CA ARG A 82 -6.39 5.77 0.23
C ARG A 82 -5.34 6.44 -0.67
N GLY A 83 -4.41 7.21 -0.10
CA GLY A 83 -3.32 7.83 -0.85
C GLY A 83 -2.41 6.80 -1.53
N LEU A 84 -2.13 5.69 -0.85
CA LEU A 84 -1.41 4.55 -1.41
C LEU A 84 -2.15 3.95 -2.63
N ASN A 85 -3.46 3.75 -2.50
CA ASN A 85 -4.30 3.26 -3.60
C ASN A 85 -4.38 4.25 -4.78
N ASP A 86 -4.29 5.55 -4.52
CA ASP A 86 -4.24 6.56 -5.60
C ASP A 86 -2.96 6.44 -6.42
N VAL A 87 -1.80 6.19 -5.78
CA VAL A 87 -0.55 5.90 -6.49
C VAL A 87 -0.69 4.61 -7.31
N ARG A 88 -1.25 3.54 -6.73
CA ARG A 88 -1.51 2.28 -7.45
C ARG A 88 -2.40 2.49 -8.68
N ASN A 89 -3.49 3.26 -8.54
CA ASN A 89 -4.40 3.54 -9.65
C ASN A 89 -3.73 4.36 -10.75
N ARG A 90 -2.88 5.33 -10.38
CA ARG A 90 -2.06 6.06 -11.34
C ARG A 90 -1.17 5.12 -12.13
N LEU A 91 -0.44 4.23 -11.46
CA LEU A 91 0.44 3.25 -12.10
C LEU A 91 -0.33 2.32 -13.05
N ALA A 92 -1.52 1.87 -12.65
CA ALA A 92 -2.39 1.04 -13.49
C ALA A 92 -2.91 1.78 -14.74
N HIS A 93 -3.10 3.10 -14.67
CA HIS A 93 -3.56 3.92 -15.79
C HIS A 93 -2.44 4.46 -16.68
N LYS A 94 -1.22 4.58 -16.15
CA LYS A 94 -0.04 5.18 -16.79
C LYS A 94 1.23 4.42 -16.42
N LEU A 95 1.41 3.24 -17.02
CA LEU A 95 2.57 2.37 -16.78
C LEU A 95 3.92 3.05 -17.08
N ASP A 96 3.95 4.01 -18.01
CA ASP A 96 5.15 4.77 -18.40
C ASP A 96 5.57 5.85 -17.41
N THR A 97 4.80 6.09 -16.35
CA THR A 97 5.13 7.12 -15.36
C THR A 97 5.71 6.46 -14.11
N PRO A 98 7.05 6.39 -13.98
CA PRO A 98 7.67 5.79 -12.80
C PRO A 98 7.25 6.53 -11.53
N ILE A 99 7.36 5.85 -10.39
CA ILE A 99 7.21 6.51 -9.09
C ILE A 99 8.34 7.52 -8.96
N THR A 100 8.00 8.78 -8.76
CA THR A 100 8.98 9.84 -8.52
C THR A 100 9.35 9.88 -7.05
N PHE A 101 10.54 10.42 -6.74
CA PHE A 101 10.94 10.65 -5.35
C PHE A 101 9.93 11.53 -4.59
N GLY A 102 9.37 12.55 -5.24
CA GLY A 102 8.35 13.40 -4.63
C GLY A 102 7.10 12.64 -4.22
N GLU A 103 6.65 11.67 -5.02
CA GLU A 103 5.50 10.82 -4.68
C GLU A 103 5.82 9.86 -3.54
N ALA A 104 7.00 9.24 -3.57
CA ALA A 104 7.45 8.36 -2.48
C ALA A 104 7.54 9.14 -1.15
N PHE A 105 8.14 10.33 -1.17
CA PHE A 105 8.28 11.19 0.01
C PHE A 105 6.93 11.67 0.55
N GLU A 106 5.99 12.05 -0.31
CA GLU A 106 4.63 12.40 0.15
C GLU A 106 3.88 11.17 0.69
N LEU A 107 4.12 9.98 0.15
CA LEU A 107 3.57 8.75 0.70
C LEU A 107 4.12 8.45 2.11
N ALA A 108 5.43 8.65 2.33
CA ALA A 108 6.03 8.53 3.66
C ALA A 108 5.42 9.52 4.68
N LYS A 109 5.18 10.76 4.25
CA LYS A 109 4.49 11.76 5.08
C LYS A 109 3.05 11.38 5.38
N LEU A 110 2.33 10.81 4.41
CA LEU A 110 0.97 10.32 4.62
C LEU A 110 0.98 9.14 5.60
N ALA A 111 1.92 8.20 5.46
CA ALA A 111 2.09 7.08 6.37
C ALA A 111 2.34 7.56 7.81
N ALA A 112 3.31 8.47 8.01
CA ALA A 112 3.62 9.02 9.33
C ALA A 112 2.41 9.74 9.97
N ARG A 113 1.68 10.55 9.18
CA ARG A 113 0.42 11.18 9.63
C ARG A 113 -0.67 10.17 9.92
N GLY A 114 -0.64 9.03 9.25
CA GLY A 114 -1.53 7.90 9.46
C GLY A 114 -1.21 7.08 10.70
N GLY A 115 -0.15 7.45 11.43
CA GLY A 115 0.30 6.77 12.64
C GLY A 115 1.30 5.65 12.38
N ILE A 116 1.82 5.52 11.15
CA ILE A 116 2.86 4.54 10.86
C ILE A 116 4.16 4.97 11.52
N ASP A 117 4.70 4.09 12.36
CA ASP A 117 5.94 4.37 13.10
C ASP A 117 7.16 4.06 12.23
N PHE A 118 8.06 5.04 12.10
CA PHE A 118 9.30 4.88 11.35
C PHE A 118 10.48 4.94 12.31
N SER A 119 11.45 4.04 12.13
CA SER A 119 12.67 4.03 12.94
C SER A 119 13.50 5.32 12.87
N ASP A 120 13.38 6.06 11.76
CA ASP A 120 14.04 7.34 11.53
C ASP A 120 13.07 8.31 10.85
N GLU A 121 12.68 9.36 11.59
CA GLU A 121 11.72 10.38 11.11
C GLU A 121 12.26 11.22 9.94
N THR A 122 13.57 11.21 9.67
CA THR A 122 14.15 11.95 8.54
C THR A 122 13.57 11.51 7.20
N ILE A 123 13.09 10.26 7.11
CA ILE A 123 12.43 9.72 5.92
C ILE A 123 11.25 10.57 5.44
N TYR A 124 10.53 11.25 6.35
CA TYR A 124 9.37 12.09 6.04
C TYR A 124 9.48 13.56 6.50
N LEU A 125 10.46 13.89 7.36
CA LEU A 125 10.69 15.26 7.82
C LEU A 125 11.72 16.04 7.01
N ASP A 126 12.74 15.37 6.45
CA ASP A 126 13.85 16.02 5.75
C ASP A 126 13.96 15.48 4.32
N ARG A 127 13.44 16.24 3.36
CA ARG A 127 13.37 15.83 1.96
C ARG A 127 14.75 15.57 1.35
N GLU A 128 15.74 16.41 1.63
CA GLU A 128 17.07 16.28 1.04
C GLU A 128 17.81 15.06 1.60
N LYS A 129 17.74 14.85 2.92
CA LYS A 129 18.34 13.65 3.53
C LYS A 129 17.59 12.39 3.13
N SER A 130 16.27 12.45 3.06
CA SER A 130 15.44 11.32 2.63
C SER A 130 15.83 10.85 1.22
N GLU A 131 16.02 11.80 0.28
CA GLU A 131 16.48 11.48 -1.08
C GLU A 131 17.87 10.85 -1.08
N LYS A 132 18.78 11.35 -0.25
CA LYS A 132 20.16 10.88 -0.17
C LYS A 132 20.31 9.52 0.51
N TRP A 133 19.50 9.24 1.54
CA TRP A 133 19.67 8.07 2.41
C TRP A 133 18.82 6.89 1.99
N TYR A 134 17.60 7.15 1.52
CA TYR A 134 16.64 6.11 1.17
C TYR A 134 16.41 6.03 -0.35
N GLY A 135 16.39 7.18 -1.03
CA GLY A 135 15.91 7.26 -2.41
C GLY A 135 14.46 6.78 -2.53
N ILE A 136 14.02 6.46 -3.75
CA ILE A 136 12.65 5.97 -3.97
C ILE A 136 12.46 4.58 -3.38
N GLU A 137 13.40 3.67 -3.65
CA GLU A 137 13.31 2.27 -3.24
C GLU A 137 13.25 2.09 -1.73
N GLY A 138 14.17 2.73 -1.00
CA GLY A 138 14.21 2.66 0.46
C GLY A 138 12.93 3.23 1.10
N ILE A 139 12.38 4.31 0.55
CA ILE A 139 11.10 4.85 1.05
C ILE A 139 9.97 3.86 0.83
N ILE A 140 9.85 3.29 -0.37
CA ILE A 140 8.80 2.32 -0.67
C ILE A 140 8.93 1.11 0.27
N GLN A 141 10.13 0.58 0.45
CA GLN A 141 10.37 -0.54 1.35
C GLN A 141 9.96 -0.21 2.80
N GLU A 142 10.44 0.91 3.36
CA GLU A 142 10.12 1.33 4.73
C GLU A 142 8.63 1.57 4.92
N VAL A 143 7.97 2.27 3.99
CA VAL A 143 6.52 2.53 4.06
C VAL A 143 5.74 1.21 4.12
N PHE A 144 6.03 0.26 3.24
CA PHE A 144 5.28 -0.99 3.20
C PHE A 144 5.62 -1.92 4.36
N GLN A 145 6.89 -2.01 4.77
CA GLN A 145 7.29 -2.86 5.89
C GLN A 145 6.67 -2.38 7.21
N ASN A 146 6.81 -1.10 7.54
CA ASN A 146 6.25 -0.55 8.77
C ASN A 146 4.71 -0.56 8.74
N ALA A 147 4.08 -0.21 7.61
CA ALA A 147 2.63 -0.29 7.50
C ALA A 147 2.09 -1.72 7.65
N ALA A 148 2.77 -2.72 7.10
CA ALA A 148 2.36 -4.11 7.26
C ALA A 148 2.50 -4.57 8.72
N GLN A 149 3.59 -4.18 9.40
CA GLN A 149 3.81 -4.49 10.81
C GLN A 149 2.73 -3.86 11.70
N ASP A 150 2.40 -2.58 11.48
CA ASP A 150 1.38 -1.88 12.26
C ASP A 150 -0.02 -2.46 12.02
N LEU A 151 -0.36 -2.79 10.78
CA LEU A 151 -1.64 -3.46 10.48
C LEU A 151 -1.71 -4.86 11.08
N LEU A 152 -0.60 -5.61 11.09
CA LEU A 152 -0.51 -6.90 11.77
C LEU A 152 -0.62 -6.75 13.28
N TYR A 153 -0.14 -5.65 13.86
CA TYR A 153 -0.33 -5.37 15.28
C TYR A 153 -1.81 -5.18 15.62
N PHE A 154 -2.57 -4.44 14.79
CA PHE A 154 -4.03 -4.36 14.93
C PHE A 154 -4.73 -5.73 14.80
N LEU A 155 -4.16 -6.65 14.02
CA LEU A 155 -4.67 -8.02 13.89
C LEU A 155 -4.26 -8.92 15.09
N GLY A 156 -3.08 -8.71 15.65
CA GLY A 156 -2.44 -9.53 16.67
C GLY A 156 -2.97 -9.35 18.09
N ASP A 157 -3.87 -8.38 18.33
CA ASP A 157 -4.59 -8.26 19.61
C ASP A 157 -5.66 -9.35 19.79
N ASP A 158 -5.90 -10.19 18.77
CA ASP A 158 -6.69 -11.43 18.87
C ASP A 158 -6.01 -12.59 18.11
N SER A 159 -5.49 -13.59 18.83
CA SER A 159 -5.37 -15.04 18.54
C SER A 159 -5.07 -15.65 17.14
N TYR A 160 -4.80 -14.92 16.05
CA TYR A 160 -4.79 -15.51 14.69
C TYR A 160 -3.41 -15.67 14.01
N ILE A 161 -2.32 -15.19 14.62
CA ILE A 161 -0.96 -15.33 14.05
C ILE A 161 -0.51 -16.81 13.96
N VAL A 162 -1.13 -17.72 14.73
CA VAL A 162 -0.71 -19.13 14.80
C VAL A 162 -1.08 -19.94 13.54
N GLU A 163 -2.11 -19.55 12.78
CA GLU A 163 -2.57 -20.33 11.61
C GLU A 163 -1.70 -20.11 10.36
N PHE A 164 -1.08 -18.93 10.19
CA PHE A 164 -0.28 -18.65 8.99
C PHE A 164 1.10 -19.33 9.02
N VAL A 165 1.71 -19.48 10.20
CA VAL A 165 2.99 -20.19 10.34
C VAL A 165 2.80 -21.70 10.21
N SER A 166 1.71 -22.25 10.72
CA SER A 166 1.42 -23.69 10.63
C SER A 166 1.07 -24.15 9.22
N ALA A 167 0.55 -23.27 8.36
CA ALA A 167 0.33 -23.57 6.94
C ALA A 167 1.63 -23.67 6.10
N LYS A 168 2.77 -23.18 6.60
CA LYS A 168 4.09 -23.37 5.95
C LYS A 168 4.77 -24.68 6.31
N ASP A 169 4.33 -25.33 7.39
CA ASP A 169 4.88 -26.61 7.89
C ASP A 169 3.96 -27.81 7.59
N SER A 170 2.98 -27.66 6.69
CA SER A 170 2.03 -28.70 6.26
C SER A 170 2.26 -29.18 4.83
#